data_AF-A0A7U3YP64-F1
#
_entry.id   AF-A0A7U3YP64-F1
#
_cell.length_a   1.000
_cell.length_b   1.000
_cell.length_c   1.000
_cell.angle_alpha   90.00
_cell.angle_beta   90.00
_cell.angle_gamma   90.00
#
_symmetry.space_group_name_H-M   'P 1'
#
loop_
_entity.id
_entity.type
_entity.pdbx_description
1 polymer ?
#
loop_
_entity_poly.entity_id
_entity_poly.type
_entity_poly.pdbx_seq_one_letter_code
_entity_poly.pdbx_strand_id
1 'polypeptide(L)'
;MTAGFGFVIWQKRAGLVAMVLLVAALLSLADALVGGFRGGGGLIELLPGDHYLISGPLPPRTEAIRDFVIDGQPDDGSVRLIPKTIFSGYWFGGSMWRGAIEVDPHAQEGHHVFRVKDPYGEKQNPALVFNVRVWPDQATLNAHSPSLLTRLTGVSPFVVAVAFALGGIAGMAANFLFGRLWARHLHTHHCGEIYKLRQTERGTEITCELHCGRALQPGMDGAVYRPSGELLGAAKVINCENGEVLLLISQSIDVRLGDVACVQVESKQNGSERGSSAV
;
A
#
# COMPACT_ATOMS: atom_id res chain seq x y z
N MET A 1 15.95 30.67 -6.40
CA MET A 1 14.59 30.14 -6.67
C MET A 1 14.59 28.98 -7.68
N THR A 2 15.27 29.09 -8.83
CA THR A 2 15.27 28.06 -9.90
C THR A 2 15.77 26.67 -9.46
N ALA A 3 16.67 26.57 -8.49
CA ALA A 3 17.17 25.29 -7.98
C ALA A 3 16.11 24.41 -7.28
N GLY A 4 15.05 25.03 -6.71
CA GLY A 4 14.01 24.29 -6.00
C GLY A 4 12.96 23.61 -6.89
N PHE A 5 12.89 23.99 -8.17
CA PHE A 5 11.94 23.42 -9.13
C PHE A 5 12.07 21.89 -9.28
N GLY A 6 13.30 21.37 -9.14
CA GLY A 6 13.54 19.93 -9.15
C GLY A 6 12.76 19.20 -8.07
N PHE A 7 12.67 19.74 -6.86
CA PHE A 7 11.97 19.09 -5.75
C PHE A 7 10.48 18.92 -6.04
N VAL A 8 9.83 19.93 -6.62
CA VAL A 8 8.40 19.88 -6.97
C VAL A 8 8.12 18.85 -8.06
N ILE A 9 8.98 18.76 -9.09
CA ILE A 9 8.83 17.74 -10.13
C ILE A 9 9.00 16.34 -9.52
N TRP A 10 10.05 16.12 -8.73
CA TRP A 10 10.33 14.82 -8.13
C TRP A 10 9.26 14.41 -7.13
N GLN A 11 8.71 15.34 -6.36
CA GLN A 11 7.55 15.12 -5.50
C GLN A 11 6.35 14.60 -6.32
N LYS A 12 5.94 15.34 -7.36
CA LYS A 12 4.80 14.93 -8.21
C LYS A 12 5.01 13.58 -8.88
N ARG A 13 6.21 13.31 -9.39
CA ARG A 13 6.55 12.02 -10.00
C ARG A 13 6.52 10.88 -8.97
N ALA A 14 7.10 11.09 -7.79
CA ALA A 14 7.06 10.10 -6.71
C ALA A 14 5.62 9.81 -6.26
N GLY A 15 4.78 10.84 -6.14
CA GLY A 15 3.35 10.68 -5.84
C GLY A 15 2.59 9.90 -6.91
N LEU A 16 2.85 10.16 -8.19
CA LEU A 16 2.24 9.42 -9.30
C LEU A 16 2.67 7.95 -9.29
N VAL A 17 3.97 7.67 -9.14
CA VAL A 17 4.49 6.30 -9.06
C VAL A 17 3.89 5.58 -7.87
N ALA A 18 3.84 6.21 -6.70
CA ALA A 18 3.22 5.66 -5.50
C ALA A 18 1.75 5.28 -5.75
N MET A 19 0.98 6.19 -6.35
CA MET A 19 -0.42 5.96 -6.69
C MET A 19 -0.59 4.74 -7.61
N VAL A 20 0.19 4.65 -8.70
CA VAL A 20 0.11 3.52 -9.63
C VAL A 20 0.42 2.20 -8.94
N LEU A 21 1.47 2.16 -8.12
CA LEU A 21 1.85 0.96 -7.36
C LEU A 21 0.76 0.56 -6.36
N LEU A 22 0.20 1.50 -5.61
CA LEU A 22 -0.88 1.21 -4.66
C LEU A 22 -2.16 0.73 -5.35
N VAL A 23 -2.50 1.30 -6.51
CA VAL A 23 -3.62 0.82 -7.33
C VAL A 23 -3.35 -0.61 -7.81
N ALA A 24 -2.14 -0.92 -8.28
CA ALA A 24 -1.77 -2.28 -8.68
C ALA A 24 -1.83 -3.27 -7.50
N ALA A 25 -1.44 -2.84 -6.30
CA ALA A 25 -1.59 -3.65 -5.09
C ALA A 25 -3.06 -3.96 -4.78
N LEU A 26 -3.94 -2.97 -4.87
CA LEU A 26 -5.39 -3.15 -4.65
C LEU A 26 -6.01 -4.08 -5.71
N LEU A 27 -5.62 -3.93 -6.98
CA LEU A 27 -6.07 -4.82 -8.04
C LEU A 27 -5.61 -6.27 -7.80
N SER A 28 -4.40 -6.45 -7.27
CA SER A 28 -3.87 -7.77 -6.92
C SER A 28 -4.64 -8.40 -5.76
N LEU A 29 -5.02 -7.62 -4.74
CA LEU A 29 -5.90 -8.08 -3.66
C LEU A 29 -7.30 -8.40 -4.15
N ALA A 30 -7.85 -7.61 -5.07
CA ALA A 30 -9.15 -7.88 -5.68
C ALA A 30 -9.13 -9.20 -6.47
N ASP A 31 -8.07 -9.47 -7.23
CA ASP A 31 -7.89 -10.75 -7.92
C ASP A 31 -7.79 -11.92 -6.93
N ALA A 32 -7.06 -11.75 -5.82
CA ALA A 32 -6.98 -12.75 -4.75
C ALA A 32 -8.36 -13.04 -4.14
N LEU A 33 -9.14 -11.99 -3.87
CA LEU A 33 -10.46 -12.09 -3.27
C LEU A 33 -11.46 -12.76 -4.22
N VAL A 34 -11.49 -12.35 -5.49
CA VAL A 34 -12.29 -13.00 -6.53
C VAL A 34 -11.87 -14.45 -6.71
N GLY A 35 -10.56 -14.72 -6.66
CA GLY A 35 -10.00 -16.06 -6.67
C GLY A 35 -10.51 -16.91 -5.52
N GLY A 36 -10.52 -16.37 -4.30
CA GLY A 36 -11.06 -17.05 -3.11
C GLY A 36 -12.56 -17.30 -3.16
N PHE A 37 -13.35 -16.39 -3.72
CA PHE A 37 -14.79 -16.62 -3.92
C PHE A 37 -15.11 -17.64 -5.02
N ARG A 38 -14.26 -17.74 -6.05
CA ARG A 38 -14.41 -18.70 -7.15
C ARG A 38 -13.80 -20.07 -6.84
N GLY A 39 -12.76 -20.11 -6.03
CA GLY A 39 -12.14 -21.34 -5.56
C GLY A 39 -13.11 -22.07 -4.63
N GLY A 40 -13.57 -23.25 -5.04
CA GLY A 40 -14.47 -24.06 -4.22
C GLY A 40 -13.84 -24.33 -2.86
N GLY A 41 -14.47 -23.83 -1.79
CA GLY A 41 -14.01 -24.08 -0.42
C GLY A 41 -13.95 -25.58 -0.15
N GLY A 42 -12.78 -26.08 0.26
CA GLY A 42 -12.57 -27.50 0.60
C GLY A 42 -11.94 -28.37 -0.48
N LEU A 43 -11.41 -27.79 -1.56
CA LEU A 43 -10.48 -28.48 -2.47
C LEU A 43 -9.04 -28.26 -2.00
N ILE A 44 -8.30 -29.35 -1.83
CA ILE A 44 -6.88 -29.38 -1.51
C ILE A 44 -6.14 -29.70 -2.80
N GLU A 45 -5.35 -28.76 -3.31
CA GLU A 45 -4.58 -28.92 -4.55
C GLU A 45 -3.12 -29.21 -4.20
N LEU A 46 -2.57 -30.30 -4.75
CA LEU A 46 -1.22 -30.80 -4.43
C LEU A 46 -0.46 -31.19 -5.70
N LEU A 47 0.86 -31.22 -5.60
CA LEU A 47 1.78 -31.77 -6.60
C LEU A 47 2.38 -33.11 -6.12
N PRO A 48 2.97 -33.91 -7.03
CA PRO A 48 3.71 -35.10 -6.67
C PRO A 48 4.83 -34.80 -5.68
N GLY A 49 4.90 -35.57 -4.59
CA GLY A 49 5.85 -35.35 -3.50
C GLY A 49 5.41 -34.34 -2.42
N ASP A 50 4.27 -33.67 -2.58
CA ASP A 50 3.76 -32.76 -1.57
C ASP A 50 3.23 -33.49 -0.32
N HIS A 51 3.24 -32.76 0.78
CA HIS A 51 2.56 -33.15 2.01
C HIS A 51 1.67 -32.01 2.50
N TYR A 52 0.43 -32.33 2.87
CA TYR A 52 -0.54 -31.34 3.34
C TYR A 52 -1.11 -31.72 4.70
N LEU A 53 -0.98 -30.82 5.67
CA LEU A 53 -1.47 -31.05 7.01
C LEU A 53 -3.00 -30.85 7.06
N ILE A 54 -3.69 -31.85 7.58
CA ILE A 54 -5.14 -31.81 7.78
C ILE A 54 -5.50 -32.03 9.24
N SER A 55 -6.66 -31.53 9.61
CA SER A 55 -7.24 -31.76 10.93
C SER A 55 -8.76 -31.83 10.83
N GLY A 56 -9.37 -32.57 11.73
CA GLY A 56 -10.81 -32.67 11.83
C GLY A 56 -11.27 -33.08 13.22
N PRO A 57 -12.60 -33.04 13.48
CA PRO A 57 -13.17 -33.61 14.69
C PRO A 57 -12.92 -35.12 14.73
N LEU A 58 -12.85 -35.70 15.92
CA LEU A 58 -12.76 -37.16 16.05
C LEU A 58 -14.04 -37.80 15.50
N PRO A 59 -13.96 -38.87 14.69
CA PRO A 59 -15.15 -39.59 14.27
C PRO A 59 -15.96 -40.09 15.48
N PRO A 60 -17.28 -40.21 15.38
CA PRO A 60 -18.11 -40.66 16.50
C PRO A 60 -17.66 -42.06 16.96
N ARG A 61 -17.75 -42.34 18.28
CA ARG A 61 -17.39 -43.64 18.89
C ARG A 61 -15.96 -44.14 18.59
N THR A 62 -15.05 -43.21 18.35
CA THR A 62 -13.65 -43.50 18.07
C THR A 62 -12.81 -42.90 19.20
N GLU A 63 -11.88 -43.66 19.78
CA GLU A 63 -11.00 -43.18 20.87
C GLU A 63 -9.53 -43.12 20.45
N ALA A 64 -9.13 -43.95 19.48
CA ALA A 64 -7.77 -44.00 18.97
C ALA A 64 -7.71 -43.93 17.44
N ILE A 65 -6.54 -43.54 16.91
CA ILE A 65 -6.30 -43.45 15.45
C ILE A 65 -6.48 -44.80 14.75
N ARG A 66 -6.11 -45.90 15.40
CA ARG A 66 -6.24 -47.26 14.85
C ARG A 66 -7.69 -47.64 14.54
N ASP A 67 -8.66 -46.95 15.15
CA ASP A 67 -10.08 -47.20 14.97
C ASP A 67 -10.62 -46.44 13.75
N PHE A 68 -9.79 -45.64 13.07
CA PHE A 68 -10.19 -44.87 11.89
C PHE A 68 -10.33 -45.79 10.69
N VAL A 69 -11.45 -45.64 9.97
CA VAL A 69 -11.61 -46.19 8.63
C VAL A 69 -11.48 -45.06 7.62
N ILE A 70 -10.55 -45.23 6.67
CA ILE A 70 -10.25 -44.24 5.64
C ILE A 70 -10.65 -44.81 4.28
N ASP A 71 -11.68 -44.22 3.68
CA ASP A 71 -12.11 -44.54 2.33
C ASP A 71 -11.49 -43.58 1.30
N GLY A 72 -11.45 -44.03 0.04
CA GLY A 72 -11.05 -43.20 -1.10
C GLY A 72 -9.55 -43.15 -1.35
N GLN A 73 -8.77 -43.95 -0.62
CA GLN A 73 -7.36 -44.20 -0.94
C GLN A 73 -7.26 -45.05 -2.22
N PRO A 74 -6.42 -44.65 -3.19
CA PRO A 74 -6.15 -45.45 -4.36
C PRO A 74 -5.35 -46.71 -3.99
N ASP A 75 -5.63 -47.81 -4.67
CA ASP A 75 -5.04 -49.13 -4.37
C ASP A 75 -3.51 -49.18 -4.56
N ASP A 76 -2.99 -48.31 -5.42
CA ASP A 76 -1.55 -48.17 -5.69
C ASP A 76 -0.80 -47.41 -4.58
N GLY A 77 -1.53 -46.82 -3.62
CA GLY A 77 -0.95 -46.04 -2.53
C GLY A 77 -0.34 -44.71 -2.97
N SER A 78 -0.63 -44.22 -4.17
CA SER A 78 -0.08 -42.97 -4.73
C SER A 78 -0.45 -41.72 -3.93
N VAL A 79 -1.61 -41.73 -3.26
CA VAL A 79 -2.07 -40.65 -2.38
C VAL A 79 -2.62 -41.24 -1.10
N ARG A 80 -2.02 -40.91 0.05
CA ARG A 80 -2.40 -41.52 1.33
C ARG A 80 -2.79 -40.47 2.35
N LEU A 81 -3.82 -40.78 3.13
CA LEU A 81 -4.17 -40.01 4.31
C LEU A 81 -3.62 -40.74 5.54
N ILE A 82 -2.73 -40.07 6.28
CA ILE A 82 -2.05 -40.63 7.44
C ILE A 82 -2.45 -39.84 8.69
N PRO A 83 -3.35 -40.36 9.54
CA PRO A 83 -3.65 -39.75 10.83
C PRO A 83 -2.44 -39.92 11.77
N LYS A 84 -2.08 -38.86 12.50
CA LYS A 84 -0.85 -38.81 13.31
C LYS A 84 -1.13 -38.70 14.80
N THR A 85 -1.98 -37.77 15.22
CA THR A 85 -2.23 -37.50 16.65
C THR A 85 -3.67 -37.10 16.93
N ILE A 86 -4.15 -37.42 18.14
CA ILE A 86 -5.41 -36.94 18.70
C ILE A 86 -5.08 -35.85 19.72
N PHE A 87 -5.89 -34.79 19.75
CA PHE A 87 -5.72 -33.65 20.65
C PHE A 87 -7.08 -33.08 21.06
N SER A 88 -7.12 -32.32 22.16
CA SER A 88 -8.33 -31.60 22.58
C SER A 88 -8.38 -30.22 21.92
N GLY A 89 -9.56 -29.82 21.42
CA GLY A 89 -9.78 -28.50 20.84
C GLY A 89 -9.65 -27.37 21.88
N TYR A 90 -9.31 -26.16 21.40
CA TYR A 90 -9.11 -24.99 22.27
C TYR A 90 -10.46 -24.51 22.87
N TRP A 91 -10.50 -24.16 24.16
CA TRP A 91 -11.67 -23.63 24.90
C TRP A 91 -12.93 -24.52 24.88
N PHE A 92 -12.87 -25.70 25.50
CA PHE A 92 -13.98 -26.68 25.56
C PHE A 92 -14.29 -27.40 24.24
N GLY A 93 -13.35 -27.43 23.30
CA GLY A 93 -13.50 -28.18 22.06
C GLY A 93 -13.49 -29.69 22.30
N GLY A 94 -14.38 -30.41 21.60
CA GLY A 94 -14.36 -31.88 21.57
C GLY A 94 -13.04 -32.46 21.07
N SER A 95 -12.90 -33.78 21.14
CA SER A 95 -11.71 -34.47 20.64
C SER A 95 -11.53 -34.22 19.14
N MET A 96 -10.31 -33.87 18.75
CA MET A 96 -9.89 -33.57 17.39
C MET A 96 -8.71 -34.48 17.02
N TRP A 97 -8.42 -34.60 15.73
CA TRP A 97 -7.24 -35.30 15.25
C TRP A 97 -6.49 -34.47 14.20
N ARG A 98 -5.20 -34.75 14.03
CA ARG A 98 -4.36 -34.22 12.96
C ARG A 98 -3.71 -35.35 12.19
N GLY A 99 -3.52 -35.12 10.90
CA GLY A 99 -2.80 -36.01 10.02
C GLY A 99 -2.17 -35.26 8.86
N ALA A 100 -1.72 -36.02 7.88
CA ALA A 100 -1.22 -35.47 6.63
C ALA A 100 -1.81 -36.24 5.46
N ILE A 101 -1.99 -35.55 4.34
CA ILE A 101 -2.12 -36.17 3.03
C ILE A 101 -0.71 -36.17 2.43
N GLU A 102 -0.23 -37.34 2.06
CA GLU A 102 1.09 -37.53 1.43
C GLU A 102 0.87 -38.01 0.00
N VAL A 103 1.49 -37.30 -0.95
CA VAL A 103 1.44 -37.61 -2.38
C VAL A 103 2.78 -38.22 -2.78
N ASP A 104 2.75 -39.40 -3.39
CA ASP A 104 3.96 -40.04 -3.90
C ASP A 104 4.65 -39.16 -4.96
N PRO A 105 5.99 -39.09 -5.01
CA PRO A 105 6.72 -38.31 -6.03
C PRO A 105 6.42 -38.70 -7.48
N HIS A 106 5.87 -39.90 -7.72
CA HIS A 106 5.48 -40.41 -9.02
C HIS A 106 3.96 -40.57 -9.18
N ALA A 107 3.16 -39.98 -8.29
CA ALA A 107 1.72 -39.98 -8.40
C ALA A 107 1.26 -39.32 -9.71
N GLN A 108 0.24 -39.91 -10.34
CA GLN A 108 -0.38 -39.36 -11.54
C GLN A 108 -1.41 -38.27 -11.17
N GLU A 109 -1.76 -37.44 -12.16
CA GLU A 109 -2.86 -36.48 -12.01
C GLU A 109 -4.17 -37.20 -11.65
N GLY A 110 -4.90 -36.69 -10.67
CA GLY A 110 -6.10 -37.36 -10.18
C GLY A 110 -6.94 -36.52 -9.22
N HIS A 111 -8.22 -36.87 -9.11
CA HIS A 111 -9.11 -36.36 -8.06
C HIS A 111 -9.43 -37.50 -7.10
N HIS A 112 -9.08 -37.32 -5.83
CA HIS A 112 -9.35 -38.25 -4.74
C HIS A 112 -10.27 -37.61 -3.70
N VAL A 113 -11.24 -38.37 -3.19
CA VAL A 113 -12.14 -37.92 -2.14
C VAL A 113 -11.94 -38.81 -0.92
N PHE A 114 -11.19 -38.32 0.06
CA PHE A 114 -10.95 -39.05 1.30
C PHE A 114 -12.10 -38.86 2.27
N ARG A 115 -12.52 -39.96 2.89
CA ARG A 115 -13.55 -39.95 3.93
C ARG A 115 -12.99 -40.64 5.17
N VAL A 116 -12.91 -39.90 6.27
CA VAL A 116 -12.56 -40.46 7.58
C VAL A 116 -13.84 -40.76 8.34
N LYS A 117 -14.00 -42.00 8.79
CA LYS A 117 -15.20 -42.49 9.47
C LYS A 117 -14.84 -43.50 10.54
N ASP A 118 -15.82 -43.79 11.40
CA ASP A 118 -15.75 -44.87 12.37
C ASP A 118 -16.03 -46.24 11.72
N PRO A 119 -15.72 -47.35 12.41
CA PRO A 119 -15.93 -48.71 11.89
C PRO A 119 -17.39 -49.09 11.63
N TYR A 120 -18.34 -48.38 12.24
CA TYR A 120 -19.77 -48.66 12.17
C TYR A 120 -20.49 -47.89 11.06
N GLY A 121 -19.79 -46.96 10.39
CA GLY A 121 -20.28 -46.28 9.18
C GLY A 121 -21.44 -45.32 9.44
N GLU A 122 -21.48 -44.65 10.60
CA GLU A 122 -22.51 -43.67 10.91
C GLU A 122 -22.48 -42.44 9.96
N LYS A 123 -23.56 -41.65 9.97
CA LYS A 123 -23.72 -40.48 9.10
C LYS A 123 -22.53 -39.52 9.29
N GLN A 124 -21.72 -39.41 8.23
CA GLN A 124 -20.44 -38.74 8.26
C GLN A 124 -20.58 -37.22 8.41
N ASN A 125 -19.76 -36.64 9.29
CA ASN A 125 -19.60 -35.19 9.39
C ASN A 125 -18.94 -34.66 8.09
N PRO A 126 -19.50 -33.65 7.40
CA PRO A 126 -18.87 -33.04 6.23
C PRO A 126 -17.42 -32.58 6.47
N ALA A 127 -17.06 -32.24 7.71
CA ALA A 127 -15.68 -31.88 8.09
C ALA A 127 -14.67 -33.05 8.03
N LEU A 128 -15.13 -34.27 7.75
CA LEU A 128 -14.30 -35.47 7.59
C LEU A 128 -14.21 -35.94 6.13
N VAL A 129 -14.66 -35.10 5.20
CA VAL A 129 -14.55 -35.33 3.76
C VAL A 129 -13.53 -34.35 3.19
N PHE A 130 -12.47 -34.88 2.57
CA PHE A 130 -11.39 -34.08 1.98
C PHE A 130 -11.35 -34.32 0.47
N ASN A 131 -11.58 -33.28 -0.32
CA ASN A 131 -11.41 -33.34 -1.78
C ASN A 131 -9.98 -32.96 -2.10
N VAL A 132 -9.25 -33.85 -2.77
CA VAL A 132 -7.85 -33.68 -3.12
C VAL A 132 -7.70 -33.78 -4.63
N ARG A 133 -7.06 -32.77 -5.23
CA ARG A 133 -6.66 -32.77 -6.63
C ARG A 133 -5.15 -32.81 -6.70
N VAL A 134 -4.59 -33.85 -7.31
CA VAL A 134 -3.17 -33.91 -7.66
C VAL A 134 -3.03 -33.41 -9.08
N TRP A 135 -2.23 -32.37 -9.28
CA TRP A 135 -1.88 -31.82 -10.59
C TRP A 135 -0.53 -32.39 -11.04
N PRO A 136 -0.28 -32.58 -12.35
CA PRO A 136 0.95 -33.20 -12.83
C PRO A 136 2.19 -32.33 -12.60
N ASP A 137 2.02 -31.00 -12.63
CA ASP A 137 3.10 -30.04 -12.49
C ASP A 137 2.58 -28.65 -12.06
N GLN A 138 3.51 -27.79 -11.63
CA GLN A 138 3.20 -26.44 -11.15
C GLN A 138 2.55 -25.54 -12.21
N ALA A 139 2.92 -25.68 -13.48
CA ALA A 139 2.35 -24.85 -14.55
C ALA A 139 0.88 -25.22 -14.80
N THR A 140 0.55 -26.51 -14.79
CA THR A 140 -0.83 -26.98 -14.87
C THR A 140 -1.65 -26.51 -13.67
N LEU A 141 -1.12 -26.64 -12.44
CA LEU A 141 -1.77 -26.11 -11.23
C LEU A 141 -2.05 -24.61 -11.37
N ASN A 142 -1.04 -23.83 -11.78
CA ASN A 142 -1.18 -22.38 -11.94
C ASN A 142 -2.22 -22.03 -13.00
N ALA A 143 -2.28 -22.77 -14.12
CA ALA A 143 -3.25 -22.55 -15.20
C ALA A 143 -4.71 -22.78 -14.75
N HIS A 144 -4.92 -23.66 -13.78
CA HIS A 144 -6.23 -23.94 -13.18
C HIS A 144 -6.56 -23.06 -11.97
N SER A 145 -5.63 -22.21 -11.54
CA SER A 145 -5.87 -21.28 -10.43
C SER A 145 -7.06 -20.36 -10.72
N PRO A 146 -7.92 -20.07 -9.73
CA PRO A 146 -9.03 -19.14 -9.91
C PRO A 146 -8.56 -17.67 -10.06
N SER A 147 -7.35 -17.36 -9.60
CA SER A 147 -6.69 -16.06 -9.74
C SER A 147 -6.12 -15.85 -11.14
N LEU A 148 -6.38 -14.69 -11.75
CA LEU A 148 -5.82 -14.33 -13.06
C LEU A 148 -4.32 -14.07 -12.97
N LEU A 149 -3.84 -13.43 -11.90
CA LEU A 149 -2.41 -13.17 -11.72
C LEU A 149 -1.61 -14.46 -11.61
N THR A 150 -2.14 -15.44 -10.87
CA THR A 150 -1.50 -16.76 -10.73
C THR A 150 -1.46 -17.48 -12.07
N ARG A 151 -2.55 -17.46 -12.84
CA ARG A 151 -2.59 -18.07 -14.19
C ARG A 151 -1.57 -17.48 -15.14
N LEU A 152 -1.40 -16.16 -15.11
CA LEU A 152 -0.52 -15.46 -16.06
C LEU A 152 0.95 -15.46 -15.65
N THR A 153 1.23 -15.38 -14.35
CA THR A 153 2.60 -15.14 -13.84
C THR A 153 3.15 -16.30 -13.01
N GLY A 154 2.29 -17.20 -12.55
CA GLY A 154 2.63 -18.24 -11.57
C GLY A 154 2.89 -17.71 -10.15
N VAL A 155 2.74 -16.41 -9.92
CA VAL A 155 2.98 -15.77 -8.63
C VAL A 155 1.68 -15.55 -7.89
N SER A 156 1.70 -15.84 -6.59
CA SER A 156 0.56 -15.56 -5.71
C SER A 156 0.17 -14.07 -5.74
N PRO A 157 -1.12 -13.73 -5.88
CA PRO A 157 -1.60 -12.34 -5.88
C PRO A 157 -1.22 -11.58 -4.61
N PHE A 158 -1.11 -12.28 -3.48
CA PHE A 158 -0.71 -11.68 -2.21
C PHE A 158 0.76 -11.23 -2.23
N VAL A 159 1.65 -12.02 -2.84
CA VAL A 159 3.06 -11.64 -2.99
C VAL A 159 3.18 -10.41 -3.88
N VAL A 160 2.45 -10.39 -5.00
CA VAL A 160 2.39 -9.24 -5.91
C VAL A 160 1.84 -8.00 -5.18
N ALA A 161 0.75 -8.16 -4.41
CA ALA A 161 0.16 -7.09 -3.62
C ALA A 161 1.14 -6.50 -2.61
N VAL A 162 1.86 -7.34 -1.86
CA VAL A 162 2.87 -6.90 -0.87
C VAL A 162 4.01 -6.15 -1.56
N ALA A 163 4.54 -6.68 -2.66
CA ALA A 163 5.62 -6.05 -3.40
C ALA A 163 5.24 -4.63 -3.88
N PHE A 164 4.05 -4.50 -4.49
CA PHE A 164 3.55 -3.21 -4.93
C PHE A 164 3.19 -2.27 -3.78
N ALA A 165 2.65 -2.78 -2.67
CA ALA A 165 2.35 -1.98 -1.49
C ALA A 165 3.63 -1.39 -0.87
N LEU A 166 4.68 -2.20 -0.74
CA LEU A 166 5.99 -1.74 -0.23
C LEU A 166 6.60 -0.68 -1.16
N GLY A 167 6.57 -0.92 -2.48
CA GLY A 167 7.00 0.08 -3.46
C GLY A 167 6.19 1.37 -3.41
N GLY A 168 4.86 1.26 -3.24
CA GLY A 168 3.95 2.39 -3.07
C GLY A 168 4.26 3.20 -1.82
N ILE A 169 4.50 2.55 -0.68
CA ILE A 169 4.91 3.19 0.58
C ILE A 169 6.25 3.91 0.42
N ALA A 170 7.24 3.29 -0.24
CA ALA A 170 8.51 3.94 -0.53
C ALA A 170 8.32 5.19 -1.42
N GLY A 171 7.45 5.12 -2.43
CA GLY A 171 7.08 6.26 -3.26
C GLY A 171 6.39 7.38 -2.47
N MET A 172 5.49 7.04 -1.54
CA MET A 172 4.86 8.01 -0.64
C MET A 172 5.89 8.69 0.27
N ALA A 173 6.82 7.91 0.84
CA ALA A 173 7.90 8.45 1.65
C ALA A 173 8.78 9.41 0.85
N ALA A 174 9.14 9.07 -0.39
CA ALA A 174 9.89 9.95 -1.29
C ALA A 174 9.11 11.23 -1.60
N ASN A 175 7.81 11.14 -1.93
CA ASN A 175 6.93 12.29 -2.13
C ASN A 175 6.93 13.22 -0.92
N PHE A 176 6.77 12.67 0.29
CA PHE A 176 6.81 13.45 1.53
C PHE A 176 8.17 14.13 1.76
N LEU A 177 9.28 13.40 1.53
CA LEU A 177 10.62 13.95 1.68
C LEU A 177 10.89 15.10 0.71
N PHE A 178 10.52 14.95 -0.57
CA PHE A 178 10.69 16.02 -1.56
C PHE A 178 9.82 17.24 -1.23
N GLY A 179 8.58 17.04 -0.76
CA GLY A 179 7.74 18.13 -0.26
C GLY A 179 8.38 18.85 0.93
N ARG A 180 8.99 18.11 1.86
CA ARG A 180 9.71 18.71 3.00
C ARG A 180 10.96 19.49 2.57
N LEU A 181 11.69 18.99 1.58
CA LEU A 181 12.85 19.68 1.01
C LEU A 181 12.43 20.96 0.29
N TRP A 182 11.32 20.91 -0.45
CA TRP A 182 10.71 22.08 -1.09
C TRP A 182 10.28 23.14 -0.07
N ALA A 183 9.51 22.76 0.95
CA ALA A 183 9.09 23.68 2.01
C ALA A 183 10.29 24.31 2.73
N ARG A 184 11.35 23.52 3.02
CA ARG A 184 12.59 24.04 3.59
C ARG A 184 13.27 25.05 2.66
N HIS A 185 13.35 24.75 1.37
CA HIS A 185 13.95 25.64 0.37
C HIS A 185 13.20 26.98 0.30
N LEU A 186 11.86 26.94 0.27
CA LEU A 186 11.03 28.14 0.30
C LEU A 186 11.27 28.96 1.57
N HIS A 187 11.27 28.32 2.73
CA HIS A 187 11.51 28.99 4.01
C HIS A 187 12.89 29.67 4.07
N THR A 188 13.94 29.05 3.53
CA THR A 188 15.29 29.67 3.47
C THR A 188 15.37 30.91 2.58
N HIS A 189 14.41 31.10 1.66
CA HIS A 189 14.37 32.24 0.76
C HIS A 189 13.26 33.25 1.11
N HIS A 190 12.67 33.15 2.31
CA HIS A 190 11.51 33.98 2.69
C HIS A 190 10.37 33.90 1.67
N CYS A 191 10.16 32.69 1.16
CA CYS A 191 9.08 32.35 0.26
C CYS A 191 8.14 31.33 0.91
N GLY A 192 6.91 31.24 0.39
CA GLY A 192 5.90 30.26 0.79
C GLY A 192 4.98 29.91 -0.38
N GLU A 193 4.45 28.70 -0.35
CA GLU A 193 3.51 28.22 -1.36
C GLU A 193 2.12 28.79 -1.11
N ILE A 194 1.42 29.21 -2.17
CA ILE A 194 0.08 29.79 -2.09
C ILE A 194 -0.93 28.65 -1.98
N TYR A 195 -1.61 28.57 -0.84
CA TYR A 195 -2.63 27.55 -0.56
C TYR A 195 -4.07 28.11 -0.56
N LYS A 196 -4.24 29.43 -0.63
CA LYS A 196 -5.55 30.09 -0.67
C LYS A 196 -5.54 31.31 -1.57
N LEU A 197 -6.59 31.45 -2.36
CA LEU A 197 -6.84 32.55 -3.29
C LEU A 197 -8.23 33.12 -3.02
N ARG A 198 -8.34 34.45 -3.00
CA ARG A 198 -9.62 35.16 -2.90
C ARG A 198 -9.62 36.37 -3.83
N GLN A 199 -10.63 36.46 -4.69
CA GLN A 199 -10.82 37.64 -5.54
C GLN A 199 -11.56 38.72 -4.76
N THR A 200 -11.08 39.96 -4.84
CA THR A 200 -11.68 41.14 -4.21
C THR A 200 -11.71 42.31 -5.20
N GLU A 201 -12.46 43.36 -4.89
CA GLU A 201 -12.54 44.58 -5.71
C GLU A 201 -11.19 45.29 -5.87
N ARG A 202 -10.27 45.08 -4.92
CA ARG A 202 -8.92 45.68 -4.93
C ARG A 202 -7.86 44.85 -5.65
N GLY A 203 -8.23 43.65 -6.10
CA GLY A 203 -7.33 42.67 -6.71
C GLY A 203 -7.43 41.29 -6.07
N THR A 204 -6.44 40.45 -6.34
CA THR A 204 -6.39 39.07 -5.82
C THR A 204 -5.65 39.03 -4.49
N GLU A 205 -6.35 38.60 -3.43
CA GLU A 205 -5.77 38.28 -2.14
C GLU A 205 -5.24 36.85 -2.15
N ILE A 206 -4.00 36.68 -1.70
CA ILE A 206 -3.32 35.38 -1.61
C ILE A 206 -2.88 35.12 -0.18
N THR A 207 -3.05 33.88 0.28
CA THR A 207 -2.47 33.39 1.55
C THR A 207 -1.45 32.32 1.22
N CYS A 208 -0.29 32.39 1.87
CA CYS A 208 0.84 31.54 1.59
C CYS A 208 1.45 30.95 2.87
N GLU A 209 2.18 29.84 2.73
CA GLU A 209 2.86 29.13 3.82
C GLU A 209 4.11 29.88 4.36
N LEU A 210 4.03 31.20 4.47
CA LEU A 210 5.01 32.03 5.14
C LEU A 210 4.59 32.23 6.59
N HIS A 211 5.53 32.08 7.51
CA HIS A 211 5.28 32.39 8.91
C HIS A 211 5.42 33.90 9.14
N CYS A 212 4.38 34.49 9.74
CA CYS A 212 4.42 35.85 10.23
C CYS A 212 5.43 35.97 11.40
N GLY A 213 6.69 36.30 11.07
CA GLY A 213 7.75 36.57 12.04
C GLY A 213 8.00 38.06 12.25
N ARG A 214 8.85 38.43 13.22
CA ARG A 214 9.22 39.85 13.51
C ARG A 214 9.76 40.63 12.31
N ALA A 215 10.31 39.93 11.32
CA ALA A 215 10.86 40.53 10.11
C ALA A 215 9.81 40.85 9.04
N LEU A 216 8.59 40.28 9.13
CA LEU A 216 7.52 40.57 8.20
C LEU A 216 6.58 41.63 8.75
N GLN A 217 6.41 42.72 8.01
CA GLN A 217 5.51 43.81 8.34
C GLN A 217 4.52 44.08 7.20
N PRO A 218 3.29 44.51 7.51
CA PRO A 218 2.37 45.04 6.51
C PRO A 218 3.01 46.21 5.74
N GLY A 219 2.73 46.28 4.44
CA GLY A 219 3.24 47.31 3.53
C GLY A 219 4.53 46.93 2.80
N MET A 220 5.21 45.84 3.17
CA MET A 220 6.39 45.37 2.46
C MET A 220 6.04 44.82 1.07
N ASP A 221 7.00 44.99 0.15
CA ASP A 221 6.88 44.50 -1.21
C ASP A 221 7.27 43.02 -1.30
N GLY A 222 6.52 42.29 -2.12
CA GLY A 222 6.73 40.89 -2.44
C GLY A 222 6.59 40.65 -3.92
N ALA A 223 6.92 39.44 -4.33
CA ALA A 223 6.82 38.99 -5.71
C ALA A 223 6.24 37.57 -5.75
N VAL A 224 5.42 37.31 -6.76
CA VAL A 224 4.81 36.01 -7.00
C VAL A 224 5.51 35.36 -8.18
N TYR A 225 5.86 34.09 -8.01
CA TYR A 225 6.57 33.27 -8.96
C TYR A 225 5.79 31.99 -9.22
N ARG A 226 5.94 31.45 -10.42
CA ARG A 226 5.61 30.05 -10.70
C ARG A 226 6.63 29.16 -10.00
N PRO A 227 6.34 27.88 -9.66
CA PRO A 227 7.33 26.98 -9.05
C PRO A 227 8.59 26.75 -9.89
N SER A 228 8.54 27.03 -11.20
CA SER A 228 9.69 27.04 -12.11
C SER A 228 10.69 28.17 -11.81
N GLY A 229 10.27 29.20 -11.05
CA GLY A 229 11.02 30.43 -10.81
C GLY A 229 10.68 31.57 -11.78
N GLU A 230 9.71 31.37 -12.68
CA GLU A 230 9.19 32.43 -13.56
C GLU A 230 8.45 33.49 -12.72
N LEU A 231 8.81 34.77 -12.87
CA LEU A 231 8.15 35.88 -12.19
C LEU A 231 6.78 36.15 -12.83
N LEU A 232 5.72 36.11 -12.03
CA LEU A 232 4.35 36.41 -12.46
C LEU A 232 3.96 37.86 -12.21
N GLY A 233 4.39 38.44 -11.09
CA GLY A 233 4.11 39.85 -10.78
C GLY A 233 4.44 40.25 -9.35
N ALA A 234 4.18 41.52 -9.03
CA ALA A 234 4.39 42.09 -7.70
C ALA A 234 3.17 41.87 -6.80
N ALA A 235 3.42 41.69 -5.51
CA ALA A 235 2.41 41.60 -4.46
C ALA A 235 2.81 42.49 -3.28
N LYS A 236 1.85 42.88 -2.45
CA LYS A 236 2.12 43.68 -1.25
C LYS A 236 1.57 43.01 -0.02
N VAL A 237 2.34 42.94 1.06
CA VAL A 237 1.87 42.38 2.32
C VAL A 237 0.81 43.30 2.90
N ILE A 238 -0.42 42.80 3.06
CA ILE A 238 -1.54 43.59 3.61
C ILE A 238 -1.82 43.27 5.06
N ASN A 239 -1.65 42.02 5.48
CA ASN A 239 -1.86 41.60 6.85
C ASN A 239 -0.94 40.44 7.24
N CYS A 240 -0.63 40.34 8.53
CA CYS A 240 0.24 39.35 9.12
C CYS A 240 -0.33 39.03 10.52
N GLU A 241 -1.27 38.10 10.58
CA GLU A 241 -2.04 37.78 11.80
C GLU A 241 -2.19 36.26 11.95
N ASN A 242 -2.21 35.78 13.21
CA ASN A 242 -2.36 34.36 13.54
C ASN A 242 -1.34 33.42 12.87
N GLY A 243 -0.16 33.93 12.52
CA GLY A 243 0.88 33.17 11.83
C GLY A 243 0.71 33.09 10.31
N GLU A 244 -0.39 33.58 9.76
CA GLU A 244 -0.63 33.64 8.32
C GLU A 244 -0.18 34.98 7.72
N VAL A 245 0.32 34.95 6.48
CA VAL A 245 0.69 36.14 5.73
C VAL A 245 -0.27 36.30 4.56
N LEU A 246 -0.93 37.46 4.52
CA LEU A 246 -1.85 37.84 3.45
C LEU A 246 -1.19 38.88 2.54
N LEU A 247 -1.13 38.59 1.25
CA LEU A 247 -0.62 39.51 0.24
C LEU A 247 -1.72 39.88 -0.75
N LEU A 248 -1.67 41.11 -1.26
CA LEU A 248 -2.56 41.62 -2.29
C LEU A 248 -1.80 41.83 -3.59
N ILE A 249 -2.39 41.36 -4.68
CA ILE A 249 -1.93 41.57 -6.03
C ILE A 249 -2.90 42.53 -6.70
N SER A 250 -2.46 43.76 -6.97
CA SER A 250 -3.31 44.80 -7.57
C SER A 250 -3.46 44.68 -9.08
N GLN A 251 -2.59 43.91 -9.75
CA GLN A 251 -2.63 43.68 -11.19
C GLN A 251 -3.40 42.40 -11.51
N SER A 252 -4.07 42.35 -12.65
CA SER A 252 -4.71 41.14 -13.13
C SER A 252 -3.65 40.18 -13.69
N ILE A 253 -3.24 39.20 -12.87
CA ILE A 253 -2.30 38.14 -13.25
C ILE A 253 -2.89 36.76 -12.93
N ASP A 254 -2.59 35.76 -13.77
CA ASP A 254 -3.07 34.37 -13.60
C ASP A 254 -2.25 33.62 -12.54
N VAL A 255 -2.67 33.78 -11.28
CA VAL A 255 -2.08 33.12 -10.11
C VAL A 255 -2.90 31.90 -9.73
N ARG A 256 -2.21 30.81 -9.41
CA ARG A 256 -2.81 29.50 -9.11
C ARG A 256 -2.36 28.98 -7.75
N LEU A 257 -3.13 28.04 -7.20
CA LEU A 257 -2.69 27.28 -6.04
C LEU A 257 -1.39 26.54 -6.38
N GLY A 258 -0.44 26.59 -5.47
CA GLY A 258 0.89 26.05 -5.66
C GLY A 258 1.90 27.00 -6.31
N ASP A 259 1.49 28.19 -6.79
CA ASP A 259 2.44 29.27 -7.10
C ASP A 259 3.10 29.77 -5.79
N VAL A 260 4.23 30.46 -5.91
CA VAL A 260 5.10 30.83 -4.78
C VAL A 260 5.08 32.32 -4.55
N ALA A 261 4.82 32.76 -3.32
CA ALA A 261 4.98 34.16 -2.92
C ALA A 261 6.29 34.31 -2.13
N CYS A 262 7.09 35.32 -2.48
CA CYS A 262 8.33 35.67 -1.79
C CYS A 262 8.28 37.11 -1.32
N VAL A 263 8.82 37.37 -0.14
CA VAL A 263 8.85 38.71 0.46
C VAL A 263 10.29 39.17 0.58
N GLN A 264 10.59 40.39 0.12
CA GLN A 264 11.92 40.95 0.30
C GLN A 264 12.08 41.45 1.73
N VAL A 265 12.88 40.73 2.51
CA VAL A 265 13.29 41.20 3.84
C VAL A 265 14.54 42.04 3.64
N GLU A 266 14.47 43.35 3.89
CA GLU A 266 15.65 44.22 3.87
C GLU A 266 16.69 43.69 4.88
N SER A 267 17.80 43.17 4.38
CA SER A 267 18.97 42.94 5.23
C SER A 267 19.52 44.31 5.61
N LYS A 268 19.46 44.67 6.90
CA LYS A 268 20.26 45.79 7.43
C LYS A 268 21.75 45.50 7.18
N GLN A 269 22.27 45.90 6.03
CA GLN A 269 23.69 46.16 5.87
C GLN A 269 23.96 47.48 6.59
N ASN A 270 24.70 47.39 7.69
CA ASN A 270 25.17 48.53 8.45
C ASN A 270 25.92 49.52 7.53
N GLY A 271 25.29 50.65 7.24
CA GLY A 271 25.97 51.85 6.81
C GLY A 271 26.73 52.47 7.99
N SER A 272 28.04 52.25 8.04
CA SER A 272 29.03 53.16 8.61
C SER A 272 30.12 53.21 7.55
N GLU A 273 30.33 54.30 6.82
CA GLU A 273 30.92 55.52 7.37
C GLU A 273 30.24 56.79 6.82
N ARG A 274 29.88 57.68 7.75
CA ARG A 274 29.62 59.09 7.45
C ARG A 274 30.92 59.75 7.01
N GLY A 275 30.83 60.57 5.97
CA GLY A 275 31.85 61.54 5.64
C GLY A 275 32.16 62.45 6.83
N SER A 276 33.45 62.72 7.00
CA SER A 276 33.95 63.89 7.73
C SER A 276 34.52 64.85 6.70
N SER A 277 33.98 66.06 6.67
CA SER A 277 34.54 67.20 5.96
C SER A 277 34.75 68.32 7.00
N ALA A 278 35.90 68.99 6.88
CA ALA A 278 36.33 70.23 7.55
C ALA A 278 36.75 70.14 9.03
N VAL A 279 38.07 70.17 9.29
CA VAL A 279 38.84 71.41 9.64
C VAL A 279 40.20 71.33 8.95
#